data_AF-A0A7X2T9B6-F1
#
_entry.id   AF-A0A7X2T9B6-F1
#
_cell.length_a   1.000
_cell.length_b   1.000
_cell.length_c   1.000
_cell.angle_alpha   90.00
_cell.angle_beta   90.00
_cell.angle_gamma   90.00
#
_symmetry.space_group_name_H-M   'P 1'
#
loop_
_entity.id
_entity.type
_entity.pdbx_description
1 polymer ?
#
loop_
_entity_poly.entity_id
_entity_poly.type
_entity_poly.pdbx_seq_one_letter_code
_entity_poly.pdbx_strand_id
1 'polypeptide(L)'
;MRILDQNNNEITNPNLEKGHLEIEQIVTNHHDAVSASLGKSHIEVVKEYPNGGKDVITVWDEEPVEAKAAYDETETIQRYIPYTEDELNELAEQAEAEHKSRLTPTNSELSDAMVDLAQSVSDNGDGLADLGALVSGLEERITALEGVK
;
A
#
# COMPACT_ATOMS: atom_id res chain seq x y z
N MET A 1 7.14 -4.08 -13.90
CA MET A 1 7.89 -3.01 -13.21
C MET A 1 8.82 -3.70 -12.23
N ARG A 2 10.12 -3.44 -12.32
CA ARG A 2 11.14 -4.12 -11.50
C ARG A 2 11.23 -3.45 -10.14
N ILE A 3 11.48 -4.23 -9.09
CA ILE A 3 11.72 -3.72 -7.75
C ILE A 3 13.19 -3.98 -7.42
N LEU A 4 13.93 -2.92 -7.10
CA LEU A 4 15.34 -3.00 -6.74
C LEU A 4 15.54 -2.63 -5.27
N ASP A 5 16.47 -3.28 -4.60
CA ASP A 5 16.97 -2.84 -3.30
C ASP A 5 17.92 -1.63 -3.46
N GLN A 6 18.43 -1.13 -2.33
CA GLN A 6 19.42 -0.04 -2.26
C GLN A 6 20.75 -0.37 -2.99
N ASN A 7 21.03 -1.64 -3.24
CA ASN A 7 22.25 -2.12 -3.92
C ASN A 7 22.00 -2.45 -5.40
N ASN A 8 20.81 -2.13 -5.95
CA ASN A 8 20.36 -2.47 -7.30
C ASN A 8 20.13 -3.97 -7.56
N ASN A 9 19.95 -4.77 -6.51
CA ASN A 9 19.53 -6.16 -6.67
C ASN A 9 18.03 -6.23 -6.87
N GLU A 10 17.59 -7.06 -7.81
CA GLU A 10 16.18 -7.28 -8.04
C GLU A 10 15.56 -8.16 -6.95
N ILE A 11 14.43 -7.71 -6.40
CA ILE A 11 13.69 -8.39 -5.36
C ILE A 11 12.24 -8.57 -5.78
N THR A 12 11.61 -9.67 -5.38
CA THR A 12 10.25 -10.01 -5.82
C THR A 12 9.19 -9.82 -4.75
N ASN A 13 9.57 -9.84 -3.47
CA ASN A 13 8.62 -9.74 -2.35
C ASN A 13 9.21 -8.86 -1.22
N PRO A 14 9.28 -7.54 -1.42
CA PRO A 14 9.77 -6.61 -0.39
C PRO A 14 8.88 -6.67 0.87
N ASN A 15 9.49 -6.59 2.04
CA ASN A 15 8.75 -6.56 3.30
C ASN A 15 8.31 -5.12 3.60
N LEU A 16 7.03 -4.83 3.36
CA LEU A 16 6.46 -3.49 3.56
C LEU A 16 6.22 -3.10 5.03
N GLU A 17 6.36 -4.04 5.97
CA GLU A 17 6.39 -3.72 7.41
C GLU A 17 7.75 -3.13 7.83
N LYS A 18 8.79 -3.33 7.01
CA LYS A 18 10.17 -2.92 7.29
C LYS A 18 10.69 -1.87 6.32
N GLY A 19 9.83 -1.33 5.46
CA GLY A 19 10.20 -0.32 4.49
C GLY A 19 9.08 -0.03 3.51
N HIS A 20 9.34 0.85 2.55
CA HIS A 20 8.39 1.25 1.53
C HIS A 20 9.01 1.20 0.14
N LEU A 21 8.15 1.41 -0.87
CA LEU A 21 8.53 1.43 -2.28
C LEU A 21 8.41 2.85 -2.84
N GLU A 22 9.47 3.34 -3.45
CA GLU A 22 9.48 4.61 -4.16
C GLU A 22 9.69 4.41 -5.65
N ILE A 23 9.04 5.23 -6.48
CA ILE A 23 9.20 5.15 -7.93
C ILE A 23 10.45 5.95 -8.33
N GLU A 24 11.35 5.32 -9.08
CA GLU A 24 12.59 5.92 -9.53
C GLU A 24 12.79 5.68 -11.04
N GLN A 25 13.37 6.64 -11.75
CA GLN A 25 13.83 6.45 -13.13
C GLN A 25 15.35 6.33 -13.13
N ILE A 26 15.85 5.21 -13.68
CA ILE A 26 17.28 4.95 -13.80
C ILE A 26 17.68 4.96 -15.27
N VAL A 27 18.88 5.49 -15.57
CA VAL A 27 19.48 5.36 -16.90
C VAL A 27 20.02 3.94 -17.04
N THR A 28 19.52 3.21 -18.03
CA THR A 28 19.95 1.85 -18.33
C THR A 28 21.06 1.83 -19.38
N ASN A 29 21.03 2.77 -20.33
CA ASN A 29 22.05 2.88 -21.37
C ASN A 29 22.25 4.33 -21.82
N HIS A 30 23.50 4.73 -21.99
CA HIS A 30 23.88 6.03 -22.54
C HIS A 30 24.27 5.86 -24.00
N HIS A 31 23.62 6.62 -24.89
CA HIS A 31 23.98 6.68 -26.30
C HIS A 31 24.72 7.98 -26.59
N ASP A 32 25.96 7.86 -27.06
CA ASP A 32 26.78 8.99 -27.48
C ASP A 32 26.17 9.71 -28.69
N ALA A 33 26.54 10.99 -28.85
CA ALA A 33 26.17 11.75 -30.04
C ALA A 33 26.84 11.16 -31.29
N VAL A 34 26.05 10.94 -32.34
CA VAL A 34 26.54 10.49 -33.65
C VAL A 34 26.64 11.71 -34.55
N SER A 35 27.82 11.97 -35.11
CA SER A 35 28.01 13.05 -36.09
C SER A 35 27.44 12.67 -37.45
N ALA A 36 26.96 13.65 -38.20
CA ALA A 36 26.51 13.42 -39.56
C ALA A 36 27.66 12.93 -40.45
N SER A 37 27.41 11.89 -41.23
CA SER A 37 28.29 11.40 -42.30
C SER A 37 27.57 11.57 -43.62
N LEU A 38 28.23 12.18 -44.60
CA LEU A 38 27.70 12.30 -45.96
C LEU A 38 27.67 10.96 -46.73
N GLY A 39 28.17 9.89 -46.11
CA GLY A 39 28.33 8.59 -46.75
C GLY A 39 29.45 8.61 -47.79
N LYS A 40 29.74 7.45 -48.35
CA LYS A 40 30.66 7.30 -49.48
C LYS A 40 29.91 6.61 -50.60
N SER A 41 29.95 7.20 -51.79
CA SER A 41 29.36 6.60 -52.98
C SER A 41 30.27 6.71 -54.17
N HIS A 42 30.05 5.79 -55.10
CA HIS A 42 30.60 5.86 -56.45
C HIS A 42 29.48 5.74 -57.47
N ILE A 43 29.78 6.20 -58.68
CA ILE A 43 28.84 6.18 -59.80
C ILE A 43 29.17 4.97 -60.66
N GLU A 44 28.22 4.08 -60.85
CA GLU A 44 28.34 2.96 -61.79
C GLU A 44 27.53 3.21 -63.05
N VAL A 45 28.14 2.95 -64.20
CA VAL A 45 27.46 3.04 -65.50
C VAL A 45 26.71 1.73 -65.73
N VAL A 46 25.38 1.80 -65.77
CA VAL A 46 24.52 0.65 -66.02
C VAL A 46 24.35 0.40 -67.51
N LYS A 47 24.34 1.47 -68.32
CA LYS A 47 24.15 1.36 -69.77
C LYS A 47 24.79 2.52 -70.52
N GLU A 48 25.42 2.22 -71.64
CA GLU A 48 25.98 3.21 -72.56
C GLU A 48 25.31 3.09 -73.93
N TYR A 49 25.01 4.23 -74.53
CA TYR A 49 24.27 4.35 -75.78
C TYR A 49 25.18 4.76 -76.94
N PRO A 50 24.86 4.39 -78.20
CA PRO A 50 25.69 4.72 -79.37
C PRO A 50 25.90 6.22 -79.64
N ASN A 51 25.04 7.07 -79.09
CA ASN A 51 25.17 8.53 -79.14
C ASN A 51 26.10 9.09 -78.04
N GLY A 52 26.72 8.23 -77.23
CA GLY A 52 27.58 8.61 -76.11
C GLY A 52 26.84 8.90 -74.79
N GLY A 53 25.51 8.74 -74.74
CA GLY A 53 24.74 8.85 -73.49
C GLY A 53 25.02 7.69 -72.54
N LYS A 54 24.96 7.94 -71.22
CA LYS A 54 25.17 6.92 -70.18
C LYS A 54 24.05 6.98 -69.14
N ASP A 55 23.45 5.85 -68.84
CA ASP A 55 22.63 5.66 -67.64
C ASP A 55 23.56 5.28 -66.50
N VAL A 56 23.51 6.06 -65.42
CA VAL A 56 24.35 5.86 -64.25
C VAL A 56 23.49 5.71 -63.00
N ILE A 57 23.97 4.91 -62.06
CA ILE A 57 23.40 4.79 -60.72
C ILE A 57 24.45 5.20 -59.70
N THR A 58 24.00 5.81 -58.61
CA THR A 58 24.86 6.06 -57.45
C THR A 58 24.74 4.86 -56.53
N VAL A 59 25.86 4.17 -56.30
CA VAL A 59 25.96 3.07 -55.35
C VAL A 59 26.64 3.60 -54.09
N TRP A 60 25.98 3.43 -52.94
CA TRP A 60 26.54 3.81 -51.64
C TRP A 60 27.38 2.66 -51.09
N ASP A 61 28.67 2.90 -50.89
CA ASP A 61 29.59 1.99 -50.19
C ASP A 61 29.42 2.11 -48.66
N GLU A 62 29.15 3.34 -48.20
CA GLU A 62 28.80 3.67 -46.82
C GLU A 62 27.58 4.60 -46.88
N GLU A 63 26.46 4.20 -46.27
CA GLU A 63 25.26 5.03 -46.27
C GLU A 63 25.49 6.35 -45.50
N PRO A 64 24.90 7.46 -45.96
CA PRO A 64 24.89 8.69 -45.20
C PRO A 64 24.15 8.49 -43.88
N VAL A 65 24.70 9.00 -42.79
CA VAL A 65 24.12 8.93 -41.45
C VAL A 65 23.83 10.34 -41.00
N GLU A 66 22.60 10.61 -40.56
CA GLU A 66 22.24 11.91 -40.00
C GLU A 66 22.83 12.09 -38.59
N ALA A 67 23.09 13.34 -38.21
CA ALA A 67 23.54 13.63 -36.86
C ALA A 67 22.45 13.27 -35.84
N LYS A 68 22.82 12.57 -34.77
CA LYS A 68 21.96 12.27 -33.63
C LYS A 68 22.60 12.82 -32.37
N ALA A 69 21.83 13.54 -31.57
CA ALA A 69 22.30 13.99 -30.26
C ALA A 69 22.48 12.79 -29.31
N ALA A 70 23.31 12.96 -28.29
CA ALA A 70 23.41 12.00 -27.21
C ALA A 70 22.05 11.88 -26.50
N TYR A 71 21.67 10.67 -26.11
CA TYR A 71 20.44 10.42 -25.37
C TYR A 71 20.60 9.27 -24.39
N ASP A 72 19.82 9.33 -23.32
CA ASP A 72 19.78 8.30 -22.29
C ASP A 72 18.51 7.45 -22.47
N GLU A 73 18.67 6.13 -22.45
CA GLU A 73 17.55 5.20 -22.27
C GLU A 73 17.26 5.06 -20.78
N THR A 74 16.04 5.39 -20.37
CA THR A 74 15.61 5.30 -18.97
C THR A 74 14.60 4.19 -18.75
N GLU A 75 14.67 3.53 -17.59
CA GLU A 75 13.69 2.57 -17.11
C GLU A 75 13.07 3.07 -15.79
N THR A 76 11.75 2.98 -15.66
CA THR A 76 11.05 3.25 -14.39
C THR A 76 11.00 2.00 -13.53
N ILE A 77 11.58 2.07 -12.34
CA ILE A 77 11.64 1.00 -11.34
C ILE A 77 10.94 1.40 -10.04
N GLN A 78 10.81 0.46 -9.13
CA GLN A 78 10.48 0.71 -7.73
C GLN A 78 11.70 0.42 -6.85
N ARG A 79 12.12 1.37 -6.04
CA ARG A 79 13.21 1.23 -5.07
C ARG A 79 12.63 0.85 -3.72
N TYR A 80 13.10 -0.24 -3.14
CA TYR A 80 12.81 -0.57 -1.76
C TYR A 80 13.72 0.19 -0.80
N ILE A 81 13.09 0.97 0.08
CA ILE A 81 13.74 1.79 1.10
C ILE A 81 13.36 1.22 2.46
N PRO A 82 14.31 0.65 3.23
CA PRO A 82 14.05 0.19 4.57
C PRO A 82 13.69 1.36 5.50
N TYR A 83 12.75 1.16 6.41
CA TYR A 83 12.47 2.13 7.46
C TYR A 83 13.65 2.25 8.41
N THR A 84 13.85 3.47 8.88
CA THR A 84 14.75 3.77 9.99
C THR A 84 14.15 3.31 11.32
N GLU A 85 15.00 3.18 12.34
CA GLU A 85 14.54 2.84 13.70
C GLU A 85 13.54 3.87 14.24
N ASP A 86 13.76 5.15 13.92
CA ASP A 86 12.89 6.25 14.35
C ASP A 86 11.51 6.17 13.68
N GLU A 87 11.47 5.93 12.35
CA GLU A 87 10.21 5.74 11.63
C GLU A 87 9.44 4.51 12.12
N LEU A 88 10.14 3.43 12.46
CA LEU A 88 9.50 2.23 13.03
C LEU A 88 8.91 2.52 14.40
N ASN A 89 9.59 3.30 15.24
CA ASN A 89 9.06 3.71 16.54
C ASN A 89 7.84 4.61 16.39
N GLU A 90 7.87 5.59 15.50
CA GLU A 90 6.72 6.45 15.22
C GLU A 90 5.52 5.64 14.72
N LEU A 91 5.75 4.68 13.82
CA LEU A 91 4.71 3.79 13.33
C LEU A 91 4.12 2.91 14.45
N ALA A 92 4.97 2.40 15.34
CA ALA A 92 4.55 1.61 16.49
C ALA A 92 3.75 2.45 17.49
N GLU A 93 4.19 3.67 17.80
CA GLU A 93 3.48 4.61 18.67
C GLU A 93 2.11 4.99 18.09
N GLN A 94 2.04 5.24 16.78
CA GLN A 94 0.77 5.51 16.11
C GLN A 94 -0.17 4.29 16.21
N ALA A 95 0.34 3.10 15.94
CA ALA A 95 -0.45 1.87 16.06
C ALA A 95 -0.95 1.64 17.50
N GLU A 96 -0.12 1.92 18.50
CA GLU A 96 -0.53 1.85 19.90
C GLU A 96 -1.57 2.92 20.25
N ALA A 97 -1.39 4.15 19.79
CA ALA A 97 -2.33 5.25 20.02
C ALA A 97 -3.70 4.97 19.38
N GLU A 98 -3.73 4.45 18.16
CA GLU A 98 -4.95 4.03 17.48
C GLU A 98 -5.61 2.85 18.21
N HIS A 99 -4.83 1.86 18.62
CA HIS A 99 -5.33 0.73 19.39
C HIS A 99 -5.94 1.18 20.72
N LYS A 100 -5.24 2.04 21.46
CA LYS A 100 -5.70 2.62 22.72
C LYS A 100 -6.96 3.47 22.52
N SER A 101 -7.00 4.30 21.48
CA SER A 101 -8.17 5.11 21.12
C SER A 101 -9.38 4.25 20.77
N ARG A 102 -9.18 3.04 20.24
CA ARG A 102 -10.27 2.09 19.98
C ARG A 102 -10.74 1.37 21.24
N LEU A 103 -9.84 1.09 22.19
CA LEU A 103 -10.20 0.49 23.47
C LEU A 103 -10.96 1.45 24.40
N THR A 104 -10.64 2.74 24.37
CA THR A 104 -11.29 3.75 25.22
C THR A 104 -12.82 3.80 25.11
N PRO A 105 -13.45 3.88 23.91
CA PRO A 105 -14.90 3.85 23.80
C PRO A 105 -15.48 2.53 24.30
N THR A 106 -14.85 1.38 23.99
CA THR A 106 -15.33 0.08 24.44
C THR A 106 -15.32 -0.07 25.96
N ASN A 107 -14.30 0.49 26.63
CA ASN A 107 -14.25 0.50 28.09
C ASN A 107 -15.33 1.41 28.70
N SER A 108 -15.66 2.52 28.04
CA SER A 108 -16.75 3.41 28.47
C SER A 108 -18.10 2.70 28.35
N GLU A 109 -18.38 2.09 27.21
CA GLU A 109 -19.64 1.35 26.98
C GLU A 109 -19.81 0.19 27.96
N LEU A 110 -18.72 -0.53 28.25
CA LEU A 110 -18.73 -1.60 29.26
C LEU A 110 -18.96 -1.05 30.67
N SER A 111 -18.37 0.10 30.99
CA SER A 111 -18.60 0.77 32.28
C SER A 111 -20.05 1.18 32.45
N ASP A 112 -20.67 1.75 31.41
CA ASP A 112 -22.07 2.17 31.43
C ASP A 112 -23.00 0.95 31.58
N ALA A 113 -22.76 -0.11 30.81
CA ALA A 113 -23.51 -1.36 30.92
C ALA A 113 -23.39 -2.00 32.33
N MET A 114 -22.25 -1.86 32.99
CA MET A 114 -22.06 -2.33 34.37
C MET A 114 -22.91 -1.55 35.37
N VAL A 115 -23.02 -0.22 35.20
CA VAL A 115 -23.87 0.63 36.05
C VAL A 115 -25.34 0.27 35.88
N ASP A 116 -25.81 0.10 34.64
CA ASP A 116 -27.19 -0.31 34.34
C ASP A 116 -27.51 -1.67 34.96
N LEU A 117 -26.59 -2.63 34.86
CA LEU A 117 -26.76 -3.95 35.47
C LEU A 117 -26.82 -3.85 36.99
N ALA A 118 -25.96 -3.04 37.62
CA ALA A 118 -25.96 -2.85 39.07
C ALA A 118 -27.28 -2.25 39.57
N GLN A 119 -27.83 -1.27 38.84
CA GLN A 119 -29.15 -0.69 39.13
C GLN A 119 -30.25 -1.76 39.03
N SER A 120 -30.28 -2.51 37.93
CA SER A 120 -31.27 -3.59 37.76
C SER A 120 -31.21 -4.65 38.87
N VAL A 121 -30.00 -5.01 39.33
CA VAL A 121 -29.84 -5.94 40.45
C VAL A 121 -30.39 -5.35 41.76
N SER A 122 -30.16 -4.06 42.01
CA SER A 122 -30.71 -3.36 43.17
C SER A 122 -32.24 -3.35 43.14
N ASP A 123 -32.83 -2.94 42.01
CA ASP A 123 -34.29 -2.88 41.85
C ASP A 123 -34.94 -4.25 42.04
N ASN A 124 -34.31 -5.31 41.51
CA ASN A 124 -34.75 -6.69 41.72
C ASN A 124 -34.64 -7.10 43.19
N GLY A 125 -33.60 -6.64 43.90
CA GLY A 125 -33.42 -6.88 45.34
C GLY A 125 -34.53 -6.25 46.18
N ASP A 126 -34.89 -5.00 45.89
CA ASP A 126 -35.99 -4.30 46.56
C ASP A 126 -37.33 -5.00 46.27
N GLY A 127 -37.58 -5.38 45.02
CA GLY A 127 -38.79 -6.13 44.66
C GLY A 127 -38.90 -7.50 45.35
N LEU A 128 -37.77 -8.20 45.55
CA LEU A 128 -37.72 -9.45 46.31
C LEU A 128 -38.01 -9.23 47.80
N ALA A 129 -37.54 -8.12 48.38
CA ALA A 129 -37.84 -7.77 49.78
C ALA A 129 -39.34 -7.51 49.97
N ASP A 130 -39.97 -6.76 49.07
CA ASP A 130 -41.40 -6.50 49.08
C ASP A 130 -42.23 -7.79 48.95
N LEU A 131 -41.85 -8.68 48.04
CA LEU A 131 -42.47 -10.00 47.89
C LEU A 131 -42.33 -10.84 49.16
N GLY A 132 -41.15 -10.83 49.80
CA GLY A 132 -40.91 -11.53 51.07
C GLY A 132 -41.81 -11.05 52.20
N ALA A 133 -42.05 -9.73 52.28
CA ALA A 133 -42.97 -9.15 53.26
C ALA A 133 -44.42 -9.60 53.02
N LEU A 134 -44.87 -9.63 51.75
CA LEU A 134 -46.21 -10.12 51.40
C LEU A 134 -46.40 -11.61 51.72
N VAL A 135 -45.40 -12.44 51.45
CA VAL A 135 -45.43 -13.87 51.77
C VAL A 135 -45.54 -14.08 53.27
N SER A 136 -44.71 -13.40 54.06
CA SER A 136 -44.76 -13.46 55.53
C SER A 136 -46.16 -13.09 56.06
N GLY A 137 -46.77 -12.03 55.51
CA GLY A 137 -48.12 -11.62 55.88
C GLY A 137 -49.21 -12.63 55.48
N LEU A 138 -49.04 -13.36 54.37
CA LEU A 138 -49.95 -14.44 53.98
C LEU A 138 -49.81 -15.64 54.91
N GLU A 139 -48.58 -16.01 55.31
CA GLU A 139 -48.31 -17.10 56.26
C GLU A 139 -48.97 -16.85 57.63
N GLU A 140 -48.88 -15.62 58.15
CA GLU A 140 -49.58 -15.23 59.39
C GLU A 140 -51.11 -15.40 59.26
N ARG A 141 -51.68 -14.96 58.13
CA ARG A 141 -53.12 -15.07 57.87
C ARG A 141 -53.59 -16.52 57.73
N ILE A 142 -52.80 -17.38 57.09
CA ILE A 142 -53.08 -18.82 56.97
C ILE A 142 -53.07 -19.45 58.36
N THR A 143 -52.03 -19.18 59.17
CA THR A 143 -51.91 -19.70 60.54
C THR A 143 -53.11 -19.29 61.41
N ALA A 144 -53.56 -18.04 61.29
CA ALA A 144 -54.74 -17.54 62.00
C ALA A 144 -56.04 -18.25 61.57
N LEU A 145 -56.17 -18.64 60.30
CA LEU A 145 -57.34 -19.38 59.80
C LEU A 145 -57.32 -20.86 60.21
N GLU A 146 -56.15 -21.49 60.30
CA GLU A 146 -56.00 -22.89 60.72
C GLU A 146 -56.26 -23.08 62.23
N GLY A 147 -55.93 -22.09 63.07
CA GLY A 147 -56.20 -22.11 64.51
C GLY A 147 -57.66 -21.86 64.93
N VAL A 148 -58.57 -21.66 63.98
CA VAL A 148 -60.01 -21.37 64.20
C VAL A 148 -60.90 -22.60 63.89
N LYS A 149 -60.32 -23.75 63.52
CA LYS A 149 -61.03 -25.05 63.42
C LYS A 149 -60.94 -25.84 64.73
#